data_AF-A0A924NLJ7-F1
#
_entry.id   AF-A0A924NLJ7-F1
#
_cell.length_a   1.000
_cell.length_b   1.000
_cell.length_c   1.000
_cell.angle_alpha   90.00
_cell.angle_beta   90.00
_cell.angle_gamma   90.00
#
_symmetry.space_group_name_H-M   'P 1'
#
loop_
_entity.id
_entity.type
_entity.pdbx_description
1 polymer ?
#
loop_
_entity_poly.entity_id
_entity_poly.type
_entity_poly.pdbx_seq_one_letter_code
_entity_poly.pdbx_strand_id
1 'polypeptide(L)' 'MVTASDIEAAAERLAGVAERTPLHLSERLSAATGAQVWLKREDLQPVRSY' A
#
# COMPACT_ATOMS: atom_id res chain seq x y z
N MET A 1 18.63 11.87 9.78
CA MET A 1 18.16 11.74 8.38
C MET A 1 17.56 10.36 8.27
N VAL A 2 16.37 10.20 7.71
CA VAL A 2 15.73 8.88 7.53
C VAL A 2 16.36 8.18 6.32
N THR A 3 16.64 6.89 6.46
CA THR A 3 17.28 6.01 5.48
C THR A 3 16.37 4.83 5.13
N ALA A 4 16.75 4.03 4.12
CA ALA A 4 16.03 2.82 3.78
C ALA A 4 15.97 1.81 4.95
N SER A 5 17.05 1.70 5.72
CA SER A 5 17.11 0.82 6.89
C SER A 5 16.13 1.22 7.99
N ASP A 6 15.81 2.52 8.12
CA ASP A 6 14.78 2.97 9.07
C ASP A 6 13.37 2.50 8.66
N ILE A 7 13.11 2.38 7.36
CA ILE A 7 11.84 1.86 6.81
C ILE A 7 11.75 0.35 7.03
N GLU A 8 12.85 -0.39 6.81
CA GLU A 8 12.93 -1.82 7.11
C GLU A 8 12.66 -2.08 8.60
N ALA A 9 13.32 -1.35 9.49
CA ALA A 9 13.10 -1.42 10.93
C ALA A 9 11.67 -1.02 11.34
N ALA A 10 11.02 -0.11 10.61
CA ALA A 10 9.62 0.25 10.85
C ALA A 10 8.67 -0.87 10.42
N ALA A 11 8.92 -1.51 9.26
CA ALA A 11 8.13 -2.62 8.78
C ALA A 11 8.16 -3.81 9.74
N GLU A 12 9.31 -4.11 10.34
CA GLU A 12 9.43 -5.13 11.38
C GLU A 12 8.62 -4.78 12.63
N ARG A 13 8.72 -3.53 13.11
CA ARG A 13 7.97 -3.07 14.29
C ARG A 13 6.46 -3.08 14.10
N LEU A 14 5.99 -2.88 12.87
CA LEU A 14 4.56 -2.85 12.54
C LEU A 14 4.01 -4.23 12.13
N ALA A 15 4.85 -5.27 12.07
CA ALA A 15 4.41 -6.61 11.71
C ALA A 15 3.35 -7.13 12.70
N GLY A 16 2.19 -7.54 12.17
CA GLY A 16 1.05 -7.98 12.98
C GLY A 16 0.16 -6.85 13.52
N VAL A 17 0.56 -5.59 13.35
CA VAL A 17 -0.27 -4.40 13.65
C VAL A 17 -0.85 -3.83 12.35
N ALA A 18 0.00 -3.60 11.36
CA ALA A 18 -0.41 -3.16 10.03
C ALA A 18 -0.61 -4.38 9.11
N GLU A 19 -1.76 -4.45 8.47
CA GLU A 19 -2.05 -5.46 7.47
C GLU A 19 -1.33 -5.17 6.16
N ARG A 20 -0.88 -6.24 5.49
CA ARG A 20 -0.43 -6.15 4.10
C ARG A 20 -1.66 -6.09 3.20
N THR A 21 -2.17 -4.90 2.98
CA THR A 21 -3.32 -4.66 2.11
C THR A 21 -3.02 -5.09 0.66
N PRO A 22 -4.03 -5.56 -0.10
CA PRO A 22 -3.81 -6.05 -1.45
C PRO A 22 -3.51 -4.92 -2.44
N LEU A 23 -2.84 -5.30 -3.53
CA LEU A 23 -2.62 -4.46 -4.71
C LEU A 23 -3.55 -4.96 -5.82
N HIS A 24 -4.52 -4.13 -6.23
CA HIS A 24 -5.53 -4.52 -7.22
C HIS A 24 -5.37 -3.74 -8.52
N LEU A 25 -5.36 -4.45 -9.65
CA LEU A 25 -5.45 -3.80 -10.95
C LEU A 25 -6.84 -3.18 -11.11
N SER A 26 -6.89 -1.92 -11.52
CA SER A 26 -8.14 -1.24 -11.88
C SER A 26 -8.27 -1.22 -13.40
N GLU A 27 -9.05 -2.14 -13.95
CA GLU A 27 -9.29 -2.21 -15.40
C GLU A 27 -9.92 -0.92 -15.93
N ARG A 28 -10.90 -0.37 -15.21
CA ARG A 28 -11.59 0.87 -15.59
C ARG A 28 -10.65 2.07 -15.67
N LEU A 29 -9.80 2.27 -14.64
CA LEU A 29 -8.84 3.37 -14.66
C LEU A 29 -7.77 3.14 -15.71
N SER A 30 -7.32 1.89 -15.86
CA SER A 30 -6.32 1.54 -16.87
C SER A 30 -6.82 1.85 -18.29
N ALA A 31 -8.07 1.50 -18.59
CA ALA A 31 -8.71 1.83 -19.86
C ALA A 31 -8.89 3.34 -20.06
N ALA A 32 -9.25 4.07 -19.00
CA ALA A 32 -9.46 5.52 -19.06
C ALA A 32 -8.16 6.32 -19.27
N THR A 33 -7.03 5.83 -18.75
CA THR A 33 -5.74 6.56 -18.80
C THR A 33 -4.74 5.98 -19.80
N GLY A 34 -4.99 4.78 -20.35
CA GLY A 34 -4.04 4.06 -21.21
C GLY A 34 -2.82 3.50 -20.46
N ALA A 35 -2.81 3.54 -19.12
CA ALA A 35 -1.72 3.04 -18.28
C ALA A 35 -2.17 1.79 -17.50
N GLN A 36 -1.25 1.01 -16.95
CA GLN A 36 -1.61 -0.03 -15.97
C GLN A 36 -1.76 0.59 -14.59
N VAL A 37 -3.01 0.76 -14.14
CA VAL A 37 -3.31 1.42 -12.86
C VAL A 37 -3.55 0.37 -11.79
N TRP A 38 -2.64 0.31 -10.82
CA TRP A 38 -2.75 -0.55 -9.64
C TRP A 38 -3.10 0.27 -8.40
N LEU A 39 -4.07 -0.21 -7.62
CA LEU A 39 -4.55 0.43 -6.41
C LEU A 39 -4.06 -0.33 -5.18
N LYS A 40 -3.27 0.34 -4.34
CA LYS A 40 -2.92 -0.16 -3.01
C LYS A 40 -4.06 0.13 -2.05
N ARG A 41 -4.75 -0.93 -1.59
CA ARG A 41 -6.02 -0.83 -0.86
C ARG A 41 -5.84 -0.50 0.63
N GLU A 42 -5.15 0.60 0.94
CA GLU A 42 -4.98 1.07 2.34
C GLU A 42 -6.31 1.42 3.01
N ASP A 43 -7.39 1.63 2.26
CA ASP A 43 -8.75 1.77 2.80
C ASP A 43 -9.27 0.52 3.52
N LEU A 44 -8.61 -0.63 3.32
CA LEU A 44 -8.88 -1.88 4.03
C LEU A 44 -8.08 -2.01 5.34
N GLN A 45 -7.10 -1.15 5.59
CA GLN A 45 -6.37 -1.12 6.85
C GLN A 45 -7.36 -0.85 8.01
N PRO A 46 -7.22 -1.49 9.18
CA PRO A 46 -7.96 -1.10 10.37
C PRO A 46 -7.82 0.39 10.63
N VAL A 47 -8.91 1.04 11.08
CA VAL A 47 -9.01 2.50 11.25
C VAL A 47 -9.00 3.31 9.92
N ARG A 48 -8.87 2.65 8.75
CA ARG A 48 -9.07 3.18 7.39
C ARG A 48 -8.22 4.43 7.05
N SER A 49 -7.00 4.50 7.55
CA SER A 49 -5.99 5.52 7.20
C SER A 49 -4.58 4.91 7.26
N TYR A 50 -3.66 5.49 6.47
CA TYR A 50 -2.21 5.28 6.58
C TYR A 50 -1.57 6.29 7.53
#